data_AF-A0A7C2L5X8-F1
#
_entry.id   AF-A0A7C2L5X8-F1
#
_cell.length_a   1.000
_cell.length_b   1.000
_cell.length_c   1.000
_cell.angle_alpha   90.00
_cell.angle_beta   90.00
_cell.angle_gamma   90.00
#
_symmetry.space_group_name_H-M   'P 1'
#
loop_
_entity.id
_entity.type
_entity.pdbx_description
1 polymer ?
#
loop_
_entity_poly.entity_id
_entity_poly.type
_entity_poly.pdbx_seq_one_letter_code
_entity_poly.pdbx_strand_id
1 'polypeptide(L)'
;RTSYDPQERAIKLSVTDDGEGIPPENLDKIFRPFFTTKKRGTGLGLATCQRIVSGYGGTITVTSEVGKGSTFTVTLPLHALPTHQVSHLVVLSSSDPRPEPDWTSDPSSLRDQEERHATSE
;
A
#
# COMPACT_ATOMS: atom_id res chain seq x y z
N ARG A 1 7.87 -9.17 16.72
CA ARG A 1 9.08 -9.81 16.15
C ARG A 1 8.98 -9.86 14.64
N THR A 2 10.05 -9.57 13.91
CA THR A 2 10.13 -9.73 12.45
C THR A 2 11.23 -10.72 12.06
N SER A 3 11.05 -11.45 10.96
CA SER A 3 12.07 -12.36 10.42
C SER A 3 11.90 -12.55 8.92
N TYR A 4 13.00 -12.86 8.23
CA TYR A 4 13.00 -13.29 6.84
C TYR A 4 13.06 -14.81 6.75
N ASP A 5 12.21 -15.41 5.90
CA ASP A 5 12.23 -16.81 5.55
C ASP A 5 12.82 -16.97 4.14
N PRO A 6 14.06 -17.48 3.99
CA PRO A 6 14.71 -17.60 2.70
C PRO A 6 14.12 -18.71 1.81
N GLN A 7 13.48 -19.72 2.40
CA GLN A 7 12.89 -20.83 1.62
C GLN A 7 11.59 -20.37 0.97
N GLU A 8 10.75 -19.67 1.73
CA GLU A 8 9.49 -19.11 1.26
C GLU A 8 9.66 -17.74 0.58
N ARG A 9 10.87 -17.18 0.59
CA ARG A 9 11.17 -15.78 0.19
C ARG A 9 10.16 -14.81 0.77
N ALA A 10 9.91 -14.87 2.07
CA ALA A 10 8.85 -14.13 2.72
C ALA A 10 9.31 -13.41 3.98
N ILE A 11 8.67 -12.29 4.33
CA ILE A 11 8.83 -11.62 5.61
C ILE A 11 7.70 -12.06 6.54
N LYS A 12 8.08 -12.50 7.74
CA LYS A 12 7.15 -12.84 8.82
C LYS A 12 7.19 -11.75 9.88
N LEU A 13 6.02 -11.25 10.28
CA LEU A 13 5.81 -10.33 11.40
C LEU A 13 4.89 -11.01 12.41
N SER A 14 5.41 -11.25 13.61
CA SER A 14 4.64 -11.81 14.73
C SER A 14 4.41 -10.75 15.79
N VAL A 15 3.16 -10.62 16.23
CA VAL A 15 2.74 -9.78 17.37
C VAL A 15 2.20 -10.72 18.45
N THR A 16 2.83 -10.69 19.61
CA THR A 16 2.46 -11.51 20.77
C THR A 16 1.94 -10.60 21.86
N ASP A 17 0.82 -11.00 22.47
CA ASP A 17 0.27 -10.40 23.68
C ASP A 17 0.15 -11.46 24.78
N ASP A 18 0.13 -11.00 26.03
CA ASP A 18 -0.02 -11.85 27.22
C ASP A 18 -1.45 -11.76 27.80
N GLY A 19 -2.45 -11.54 26.95
CA GLY A 19 -3.84 -11.38 27.36
C GLY A 19 -4.55 -12.69 27.73
N GLU A 20 -5.88 -12.67 27.76
CA GLU A 20 -6.71 -13.83 28.15
C GLU A 20 -6.68 -14.99 27.15
N GLY A 21 -6.10 -14.79 25.96
CA GLY A 21 -6.13 -15.75 24.87
C GLY A 21 -7.49 -15.87 24.19
N ILE A 22 -7.59 -16.74 23.20
CA ILE A 22 -8.77 -16.95 22.36
C ILE A 22 -9.22 -18.40 22.53
N PRO A 23 -10.48 -18.64 22.95
CA PRO A 23 -11.02 -19.99 23.02
C PRO A 23 -11.00 -20.70 21.65
N PRO A 24 -10.68 -22.01 21.59
CA PRO A 24 -10.57 -22.76 20.33
C PRO A 24 -11.80 -22.62 19.42
N GLU A 25 -13.01 -22.59 19.99
CA GLU A 25 -14.29 -22.45 19.28
C GLU A 25 -14.48 -21.09 18.59
N ASN A 26 -13.61 -20.12 18.88
CA ASN A 26 -13.64 -18.78 18.29
C ASN A 26 -12.55 -18.57 17.25
N LEU A 27 -11.52 -19.42 17.16
CA LEU A 27 -10.38 -19.23 16.24
C LEU A 27 -10.83 -19.10 14.77
N ASP A 28 -11.82 -19.89 14.34
CA ASP A 28 -12.36 -19.84 12.97
C ASP A 28 -13.31 -18.65 12.73
N LYS A 29 -13.64 -17.91 13.79
CA LYS A 29 -14.60 -16.80 13.77
C LYS A 29 -13.93 -15.44 13.88
N ILE A 30 -12.75 -15.33 14.49
CA ILE A 30 -12.12 -14.04 14.78
C ILE A 30 -11.82 -13.18 13.56
N PHE A 31 -11.69 -13.79 12.38
CA PHE A 31 -11.48 -13.08 11.11
C PHE A 31 -12.78 -12.72 10.38
N ARG A 32 -13.94 -13.16 10.88
CA ARG A 32 -15.23 -12.81 10.29
C ARG A 32 -15.58 -11.37 10.65
N PRO A 33 -16.05 -10.55 9.69
CA PRO A 33 -16.53 -9.21 9.97
C PRO A 33 -17.59 -9.20 11.08
N PHE A 34 -17.53 -8.20 11.95
CA PHE A 34 -18.46 -7.99 13.07
C PHE A 34 -18.38 -9.03 14.20
N PHE A 35 -17.49 -10.01 14.13
CA PHE A 35 -17.28 -10.93 15.24
C PHE A 35 -16.51 -10.23 16.37
N THR A 36 -17.05 -10.28 17.59
CA THR A 36 -16.41 -9.76 18.80
C THR A 36 -16.95 -10.49 20.03
N THR A 37 -16.09 -10.74 21.01
CA THR A 37 -16.47 -11.20 22.36
C THR A 37 -16.55 -10.04 23.36
N LYS A 38 -16.11 -8.84 22.97
CA LYS A 38 -16.07 -7.65 23.83
C LYS A 38 -17.38 -6.88 23.74
N LYS A 39 -17.85 -6.37 24.90
CA LYS A 39 -19.04 -5.49 24.99
C LYS A 39 -18.94 -4.21 24.17
N ARG A 40 -17.72 -3.71 23.95
CA ARG A 40 -17.42 -2.53 23.12
C ARG A 40 -16.37 -2.91 22.08
N GLY A 41 -16.69 -2.65 20.81
CA GLY A 41 -15.84 -2.96 19.65
C GLY A 41 -16.69 -3.39 18.45
N THR A 42 -16.36 -2.91 17.26
CA THR A 42 -17.12 -3.19 16.03
C THR A 42 -16.86 -4.58 15.44
N GLY A 43 -15.81 -5.27 15.89
CA GLY A 43 -15.41 -6.57 15.33
C GLY A 43 -14.85 -6.49 13.90
N LEU A 44 -14.43 -5.31 13.43
CA LEU A 44 -13.93 -5.13 12.06
C LEU A 44 -12.41 -5.24 11.92
N GLY A 45 -11.65 -5.05 13.02
CA GLY A 45 -10.19 -4.94 12.96
C GLY A 45 -9.49 -6.12 12.29
N LEU A 46 -9.68 -7.33 12.81
CA LEU A 46 -9.04 -8.54 12.27
C LEU A 46 -9.49 -8.88 10.85
N ALA A 47 -10.77 -8.65 10.54
CA ALA A 47 -11.30 -8.84 9.18
C ALA A 47 -10.66 -7.84 8.20
N THR A 48 -10.39 -6.61 8.62
CA THR A 48 -9.66 -5.61 7.83
C THR A 48 -8.19 -6.00 7.66
N CYS A 49 -7.52 -6.45 8.74
CA CYS A 49 -6.13 -6.93 8.65
C CYS A 49 -6.01 -8.09 7.67
N GLN A 50 -6.91 -9.09 7.72
CA GLN A 50 -6.91 -10.20 6.79
C GLN A 50 -7.05 -9.72 5.34
N ARG A 51 -8.00 -8.81 5.07
CA ARG A 51 -8.17 -8.24 3.71
C ARG A 51 -6.93 -7.51 3.21
N ILE A 52 -6.32 -6.67 4.04
CA ILE A 52 -5.10 -5.93 3.68
C ILE A 52 -3.99 -6.92 3.36
N VAL A 53 -3.71 -7.86 4.27
CA VAL A 53 -2.64 -8.85 4.12
C VAL A 53 -2.86 -9.71 2.88
N SER A 54 -4.07 -10.21 2.65
CA SER A 54 -4.41 -10.97 1.44
C SER A 54 -4.30 -10.12 0.17
N GLY A 55 -4.61 -8.83 0.23
CA GLY A 55 -4.42 -7.89 -0.89
C GLY A 55 -2.95 -7.74 -1.32
N TYR A 56 -2.01 -7.96 -0.40
CA TYR A 56 -0.57 -8.03 -0.68
C TYR A 56 -0.09 -9.46 -1.00
N GLY A 57 -0.99 -10.41 -1.25
CA GLY A 57 -0.64 -11.82 -1.52
C GLY A 57 -0.11 -12.57 -0.29
N GLY A 58 -0.30 -12.00 0.91
CA GLY A 58 0.15 -12.58 2.16
C GLY A 58 -0.91 -13.37 2.91
N THR A 59 -0.52 -13.89 4.07
CA THR A 59 -1.38 -14.63 5.00
C THR A 59 -1.25 -14.08 6.41
N ILE A 60 -2.33 -14.17 7.19
CA ILE A 60 -2.33 -13.90 8.63
C ILE A 60 -2.84 -15.14 9.36
N THR A 61 -2.09 -15.60 10.36
CA THR A 61 -2.45 -16.75 11.21
C THR A 61 -2.43 -16.34 12.68
N VAL A 62 -3.04 -17.16 13.53
CA VAL A 62 -3.04 -16.97 14.98
C VAL A 62 -2.72 -18.29 15.67
N THR A 63 -1.90 -18.22 16.71
CA THR A 63 -1.77 -19.27 17.73
C THR A 63 -2.14 -18.66 19.06
N SER A 64 -3.05 -19.28 19.80
CA SER A 64 -3.50 -18.74 21.08
C SER A 64 -3.86 -19.86 22.05
N GLU A 65 -3.67 -19.60 23.34
CA GLU A 65 -4.08 -20.48 24.42
C GLU A 65 -4.74 -19.63 25.52
N VAL A 66 -5.87 -20.11 26.03
CA VAL A 66 -6.63 -19.43 27.09
C VAL A 66 -5.74 -19.26 28.33
N GLY A 67 -5.65 -18.03 28.82
CA GLY A 67 -4.82 -17.65 29.97
C GLY A 67 -3.33 -17.45 29.66
N LYS A 68 -2.87 -17.65 28.42
CA LYS A 68 -1.47 -17.42 28.01
C LYS A 68 -1.29 -16.35 26.93
N GLY A 69 -2.40 -15.82 26.39
CA GLY A 69 -2.37 -14.79 25.35
C GLY A 69 -2.42 -15.33 23.93
N SER A 70 -2.01 -14.51 22.98
CA SER A 70 -2.12 -14.82 21.55
C SER A 70 -0.88 -14.36 20.79
N THR A 71 -0.56 -15.06 19.71
CA THR A 71 0.43 -14.63 18.73
C THR A 71 -0.19 -14.61 17.35
N PHE A 72 -0.29 -13.42 16.77
CA PHE A 72 -0.70 -13.22 15.38
C PHE A 72 0.55 -13.16 14.50
N THR A 73 0.58 -13.92 13.41
CA THR A 73 1.70 -13.94 12.47
C THR A 73 1.23 -13.57 11.07
N VAL A 74 1.75 -12.47 10.55
CA VAL A 74 1.59 -12.02 9.16
C VAL A 74 2.78 -12.52 8.34
N THR A 75 2.53 -13.13 7.19
CA THR A 75 3.54 -13.55 6.23
C THR A 75 3.29 -12.83 4.91
N LEU A 76 4.28 -12.06 4.44
CA LEU A 76 4.21 -11.33 3.16
C LEU A 76 5.28 -11.87 2.20
N PRO A 77 4.92 -12.24 0.96
CA PRO A 77 5.90 -12.69 -0.03
C PRO A 77 6.78 -11.52 -0.48
N LEU A 78 8.07 -11.79 -0.68
CA LEU A 78 8.96 -10.86 -1.37
C LEU A 78 8.86 -11.14 -2.87
N HIS A 79 8.11 -10.28 -3.57
CA HIS A 79 8.22 -10.24 -5.02
C HIS A 79 9.66 -9.93 -5.40
N ALA A 80 10.20 -10.66 -6.37
CA ALA A 80 11.38 -10.16 -7.06
C ALA A 80 10.98 -8.79 -7.61
N LEU A 81 11.69 -7.73 -7.23
CA LEU A 81 11.60 -6.50 -8.00
C LEU A 81 11.80 -6.91 -9.46
N PRO A 82 10.93 -6.49 -10.40
CA PRO A 82 11.23 -6.71 -11.80
C PRO A 82 12.62 -6.14 -12.00
N THR A 83 13.59 -7.01 -12.29
CA THR A 83 14.89 -6.58 -12.77
C THR A 83 14.55 -5.70 -13.95
N HIS A 84 14.67 -4.39 -13.76
CA HIS A 84 14.32 -3.42 -14.79
C HIS A 84 15.20 -3.81 -15.98
N GLN A 85 14.63 -4.52 -16.96
CA GLN A 85 15.32 -4.74 -18.21
C GLN A 85 15.36 -3.36 -18.84
N VAL A 86 16.47 -2.66 -18.61
CA VAL A 86 16.81 -1.44 -19.32
C VAL A 86 16.91 -1.84 -20.78
N SER A 87 15.78 -1.78 -21.46
CA SER A 87 15.58 -2.12 -22.86
C SER A 87 15.25 -0.85 -23.62
N HIS A 88 16.12 0.15 -23.51
CA HIS A 88 16.61 0.91 -24.65
C HIS A 88 17.76 1.81 -24.20
N LEU A 89 18.96 1.51 -24.69
CA LEU A 89 19.99 2.50 -24.87
C LEU A 89 19.49 3.46 -25.95
N VAL A 90 18.86 4.58 -25.58
CA VAL A 90 18.72 5.69 -26.54
C VAL A 90 20.11 6.29 -26.65
N VAL A 91 20.85 5.88 -27.68
CA VAL A 91 22.00 6.64 -28.16
C VAL A 91 21.43 7.96 -28.64
N LEU A 92 21.47 9.00 -27.80
CA LEU A 92 21.31 10.37 -28.27
C LEU A 92 22.57 10.67 -29.10
N SER A 93 22.54 10.34 -30.39
CA SER A 93 23.50 10.91 -31.33
C SER A 93 23.26 12.41 -31.36
N SER A 94 24.23 13.15 -30.82
CA SER A 94 24.27 14.61 -30.81
C SER A 94 24.29 15.16 -32.25
N SER A 95 23.14 15.53 -32.80
CA SER A 95 23.03 16.42 -33.98
C SER A 95 21.56 16.76 -34.28
N ASP A 96 20.96 17.59 -33.43
CA ASP A 96 19.76 18.34 -33.83
C ASP A 96 19.84 19.74 -33.19
N PRO A 97 20.20 20.78 -33.96
CA PRO A 97 20.13 22.15 -33.46
C PRO A 97 18.67 22.58 -33.47
N ARG A 98 18.06 22.73 -32.29
CA ARG A 98 16.78 23.44 -32.18
C ARG A 98 16.96 24.87 -32.71
N PRO A 99 16.05 25.40 -33.54
CA PRO A 99 16.09 26.82 -33.88
C PRO A 99 15.84 27.63 -32.60
N GLU A 100 16.73 28.60 -32.34
CA GLU A 100 16.54 29.61 -31.30
C GLU A 100 15.22 30.37 -31.58
N PRO A 101 14.39 30.66 -30.56
CA PRO A 101 13.20 31.47 -30.76
C PRO A 101 13.58 32.90 -31.17
N ASP A 102 12.93 33.40 -32.22
CA ASP A 102 13.08 34.78 -32.70
C ASP A 102 12.35 35.74 -31.73
N TRP A 103 13.13 36.37 -30.85
CA TRP A 103 12.65 37.36 -29.88
C TRP A 103 12.45 38.77 -30.46
N THR A 104 12.48 38.95 -31.79
CA THR A 104 12.29 40.27 -32.42
C THR A 104 10.82 40.64 -32.67
N SER A 105 9.88 39.77 -32.28
CA SER A 105 8.45 40.11 -32.27
C SER A 105 8.10 40.94 -31.04
N ASP A 106 7.87 42.23 -31.25
CA ASP A 106 7.43 43.21 -30.25
C ASP A 106 6.25 42.70 -29.39
N PRO A 107 6.34 42.67 -28.04
CA PRO A 107 5.28 42.20 -27.16
C PRO A 107 4.05 43.13 -27.07
N SER A 108 4.04 44.24 -27.81
CA SER A 108 3.00 45.27 -27.72
C SER A 108 1.63 44.88 -28.29
N SER A 109 1.48 43.72 -28.94
CA SER A 109 0.20 43.28 -29.53
C SER A 109 -0.62 42.30 -28.67
N LEU A 110 -0.24 42.03 -27.42
CA LEU A 110 -0.90 41.05 -26.53
C LEU A 110 -1.49 41.68 -25.26
N ARG A 111 -1.92 42.93 -25.34
CA ARG A 111 -2.85 43.54 -24.38
C ARG A 111 -4.03 44.05 -25.19
N ASP A 112 -5.24 43.73 -24.73
CA ASP A 112 -6.57 44.20 -25.21
C ASP A 112 -7.54 43.09 -25.66
N GLN A 113 -7.26 41.81 -25.39
CA GLN A 113 -8.24 40.73 -25.61
C GLN A 113 -8.76 40.00 -24.35
N GLU A 114 -8.49 40.50 -23.15
CA GLU A 114 -8.96 39.88 -21.89
C GLU A 114 -9.98 40.71 -21.06
N GLU A 115 -10.60 41.77 -21.61
CA GLU A 115 -11.56 42.60 -20.85
C GLU A 115 -13.03 42.53 -21.29
N ARG A 116 -13.47 41.51 -22.05
CA ARG A 116 -14.89 41.42 -22.50
C ARG A 116 -15.69 40.22 -21.98
N HIS A 117 -15.40 39.71 -20.79
CA HIS A 117 -16.21 38.64 -20.17
C HIS A 117 -16.46 38.86 -18.67
N ALA A 118 -16.97 40.04 -18.30
CA ALA A 118 -17.52 40.27 -16.96
C ALA A 118 -18.75 41.19 -17.00
N THR A 119 -19.90 40.65 -17.41
CA THR A 119 -21.24 41.18 -17.06
C THR A 119 -22.26 40.03 -17.15
N SER A 120 -22.73 39.53 -16.01
CA SER A 120 -24.06 38.93 -15.85
C SER A 120 -24.30 38.59 -14.36
N GLU A 121 -24.74 39.58 -13.59
CA GLU A 121 -25.73 39.44 -12.51
C GLU A 121 -26.62 40.68 -12.50
#